data_AF-C1LE36-F1
#
_entry.id   AF-C1LE36-F1
#
_cell.length_a   1.000
_cell.length_b   1.000
_cell.length_c   1.000
_cell.angle_alpha   90.00
_cell.angle_beta   90.00
_cell.angle_gamma   90.00
#
_symmetry.space_group_name_H-M   'P 1'
#
loop_
_entity.id
_entity.type
_entity.pdbx_description
1 polymer ?
#
loop_
_entity_poly.entity_id
_entity_poly.type
_entity_poly.pdbx_seq_one_letter_code
_entity_poly.pdbx_strand_id
1 'polypeptide(L)'
;MSSNNNKEEKTASEFDRVFVADTNEPSQSSPLSITMKRNLHDKDKYALLPPSPPKFVSMNQLAEAANAFYNMSLAHEITVDSQFRLEKYEPQEKSLEYCVKETMHRAFWDILRSSLECDPPDYQPVLRLLTEVKQSLKCLVLPNQTTLKTVIENLLDIDVARSQLEETGHLSLEMYKSEVLNLMKQFCAPIRDQEVEDLRKIDDPIDAFRNVFILLDKMHMDLANFTIEQMRPYIRQQAVTYERAKFATFLDAQQKLGIDGLAHTRDWIKQAHDDLFHVSSVSC
;
A
#
# COMPACT_ATOMS: atom_id res chain seq x y z
N MET A 1 36.61 23.14 -8.82
CA MET A 1 35.16 23.37 -8.63
C MET A 1 34.50 22.01 -8.37
N SER A 2 34.74 21.45 -7.19
CA SER A 2 34.35 20.08 -6.83
C SER A 2 33.74 20.12 -5.44
N SER A 3 32.49 20.57 -5.32
CA SER A 3 31.81 20.62 -4.01
C SER A 3 30.29 20.44 -4.05
N ASN A 4 29.68 20.05 -5.18
CA ASN A 4 28.21 19.88 -5.26
C ASN A 4 27.70 18.43 -5.17
N ASN A 5 28.50 17.39 -5.49
CA ASN A 5 27.98 16.02 -5.50
C ASN A 5 27.65 15.45 -4.11
N ASN A 6 28.40 15.82 -3.06
CA ASN A 6 28.16 15.32 -1.71
C ASN A 6 26.86 15.86 -1.06
N LYS A 7 26.28 16.93 -1.60
CA LYS A 7 25.04 17.51 -1.07
C LYS A 7 23.80 16.84 -1.67
N GLU A 8 23.87 16.43 -2.94
CA GLU A 8 22.77 15.76 -3.67
C GLU A 8 22.59 14.29 -3.25
N GLU A 9 23.68 13.58 -2.99
CA GLU A 9 23.66 12.18 -2.52
C GLU A 9 23.08 12.06 -1.10
N LYS A 10 23.34 13.07 -0.25
CA LYS A 10 22.84 13.14 1.12
C LYS A 10 21.34 13.42 1.18
N THR A 11 20.81 14.23 0.26
CA THR A 11 19.37 14.53 0.16
C THR A 11 18.56 13.38 -0.42
N ALA A 12 19.13 12.61 -1.36
CA ALA A 12 18.48 11.41 -1.90
C ALA A 12 18.34 10.31 -0.83
N SER A 13 19.37 10.14 0.01
CA SER A 13 19.34 9.20 1.15
C SER A 13 18.33 9.62 2.23
N GLU A 14 18.09 10.92 2.43
CA GLU A 14 17.14 11.44 3.41
C GLU A 14 15.68 11.34 2.90
N PHE A 15 15.45 11.48 1.59
CA PHE A 15 14.15 11.25 0.96
C PHE A 15 13.77 9.76 0.94
N ASP A 16 14.73 8.85 0.73
CA ASP A 16 14.48 7.41 0.85
C ASP A 16 13.97 7.05 2.27
N ARG A 17 14.37 7.77 3.33
CA ARG A 17 13.84 7.58 4.69
C ARG A 17 12.37 8.02 4.86
N VAL A 18 11.86 8.89 3.99
CA VAL A 18 10.45 9.30 4.00
C VAL A 18 9.55 8.19 3.46
N PHE A 19 10.09 7.28 2.64
CA PHE A 19 9.38 6.12 2.06
C PHE A 19 9.69 4.80 2.77
N VAL A 20 10.72 4.75 3.61
CA VAL A 20 11.02 3.59 4.47
C VAL A 20 10.24 3.78 5.77
N ALA A 21 9.10 3.09 5.87
CA ALA A 21 8.53 2.80 7.18
C ALA A 21 9.60 2.07 8.01
N ASP A 22 9.79 2.50 9.25
CA ASP A 22 10.70 1.90 10.22
C ASP A 22 10.08 0.53 10.65
N THR A 23 10.17 -0.47 9.78
CA THR A 23 9.68 -1.83 10.04
C THR A 23 10.83 -2.70 10.49
N ASN A 24 11.21 -2.57 11.77
CA ASN A 24 11.84 -3.68 12.47
C ASN A 24 10.74 -4.69 12.85
N GLU A 25 10.28 -5.48 11.86
CA GLU A 25 9.77 -6.86 11.96
C GLU A 25 9.14 -7.29 10.62
N PRO A 26 9.23 -8.57 10.23
CA PRO A 26 8.79 -9.04 8.92
C PRO A 26 7.27 -9.19 8.91
N SER A 27 6.56 -8.09 8.68
CA SER A 27 5.15 -8.13 8.32
C SER A 27 5.03 -8.45 6.82
N GLN A 28 4.34 -9.55 6.50
CA GLN A 28 3.97 -9.89 5.12
C GLN A 28 2.93 -8.87 4.63
N SER A 29 3.40 -7.73 4.12
CA SER A 29 2.55 -6.80 3.38
C SER A 29 2.39 -7.31 1.95
N SER A 30 1.17 -7.70 1.61
CA SER A 30 0.79 -7.98 0.22
C SER A 30 1.07 -6.72 -0.62
N PRO A 31 1.75 -6.82 -1.78
CA PRO A 31 2.03 -5.65 -2.61
C PRO A 31 0.71 -5.08 -3.14
N LEU A 32 0.48 -3.79 -2.87
CA LEU A 32 -0.60 -3.00 -3.48
C LEU A 32 -0.42 -3.02 -5.00
N SER A 33 -1.39 -3.56 -5.73
CA SER A 33 -1.35 -3.71 -7.19
C SER A 33 -1.95 -2.48 -7.89
N ILE A 34 -1.10 -1.61 -8.44
CA ILE A 34 -1.51 -0.57 -9.40
C ILE A 34 -1.58 -1.20 -10.80
N THR A 35 -2.75 -1.15 -11.44
CA THR A 35 -2.96 -1.68 -12.80
C THR A 35 -2.60 -0.63 -13.85
N MET A 36 -1.41 -0.72 -14.45
CA MET A 36 -1.04 0.06 -15.64
C MET A 36 -1.54 -0.63 -16.93
N LYS A 37 -2.31 0.10 -17.76
CA LYS A 37 -2.75 -0.36 -19.08
C LYS A 37 -1.55 -0.47 -20.04
N ARG A 38 -1.16 -1.69 -20.41
CA ARG A 38 -0.17 -1.95 -21.49
C ARG A 38 -0.89 -1.96 -22.84
N ASN A 39 -0.52 -1.04 -23.74
CA ASN A 39 -0.85 -1.15 -25.16
C ASN A 39 0.08 -2.17 -25.83
N LEU A 40 -0.49 -3.18 -26.48
CA LEU A 40 0.24 -4.23 -27.18
C LEU A 40 -0.02 -4.12 -28.69
N HIS A 41 0.96 -3.58 -29.43
CA HIS A 41 1.08 -3.71 -30.88
C HIS A 41 2.57 -3.83 -31.21
N ASP A 42 3.02 -5.02 -31.66
CA ASP A 42 3.38 -5.26 -33.06
C ASP A 42 3.84 -6.73 -33.25
N LYS A 43 3.62 -7.26 -34.45
CA LYS A 43 3.85 -8.65 -34.87
C LYS A 43 5.28 -8.89 -35.35
N ASP A 44 5.78 -10.09 -35.01
CA ASP A 44 6.70 -10.96 -35.75
C ASP A 44 8.02 -10.39 -36.34
N LYS A 45 9.14 -10.86 -35.80
CA LYS A 45 10.33 -11.33 -36.55
C LYS A 45 11.30 -12.10 -35.63
N TYR A 46 11.25 -13.43 -35.70
CA TYR A 46 12.18 -14.32 -35.01
C TYR A 46 13.55 -14.31 -35.72
N ALA A 47 14.49 -13.50 -35.24
CA ALA A 47 15.91 -13.68 -35.47
C ALA A 47 16.50 -14.48 -34.30
N LEU A 48 17.06 -15.65 -34.58
CA LEU A 48 17.76 -16.51 -33.62
C LEU A 48 19.03 -15.80 -33.12
N LEU A 49 18.90 -15.08 -32.00
CA LEU A 49 20.06 -14.58 -31.26
C LEU A 49 20.70 -15.74 -30.47
N PRO A 50 22.04 -15.86 -30.44
CA PRO A 50 22.72 -16.84 -29.62
C PRO A 50 22.39 -16.60 -28.13
N PRO A 51 22.28 -17.66 -27.30
CA PRO A 51 21.95 -17.49 -25.89
C PRO A 51 23.07 -16.70 -25.20
N SER A 52 22.73 -15.51 -24.71
CA SER A 52 23.58 -14.69 -23.86
C SER A 52 24.03 -15.53 -22.65
N PRO A 53 25.28 -15.37 -22.16
CA PRO A 53 25.75 -16.07 -20.97
C PRO A 53 24.78 -15.88 -19.79
N PRO A 54 24.45 -16.93 -19.02
CA PRO A 54 23.49 -16.82 -17.92
C PRO A 54 24.05 -15.89 -16.85
N LYS A 55 23.56 -14.65 -16.83
CA LYS A 55 23.76 -13.74 -15.70
C LYS A 55 22.79 -14.18 -14.62
N PHE A 56 23.29 -14.85 -13.60
CA PHE A 56 22.51 -15.18 -12.41
C PHE A 56 22.18 -13.88 -11.67
N VAL A 57 20.97 -13.36 -11.91
CA VAL A 57 20.37 -12.32 -11.07
C VAL A 57 19.72 -13.05 -9.89
N SER A 58 20.04 -12.65 -8.67
CA SER A 58 19.38 -13.25 -7.50
C SER A 58 17.94 -12.74 -7.40
N MET A 59 17.03 -13.56 -6.85
CA MET A 59 15.64 -13.15 -6.63
C MET A 59 15.54 -11.86 -5.79
N ASN A 60 16.46 -11.67 -4.86
CA ASN A 60 16.52 -10.46 -4.03
C ASN A 60 16.88 -9.23 -4.87
N GLN A 61 17.89 -9.33 -5.75
CA GLN A 61 18.25 -8.23 -6.65
C GLN A 61 17.12 -7.86 -7.61
N LEU A 62 16.35 -8.85 -8.08
CA LEU A 62 15.18 -8.62 -8.93
C LEU A 62 14.06 -7.91 -8.16
N ALA A 63 13.78 -8.33 -6.93
CA ALA A 63 12.78 -7.69 -6.08
C ALA A 63 13.17 -6.25 -5.70
N GLU A 64 14.45 -6.01 -5.36
CA GLU A 64 14.99 -4.67 -5.09
C GLU A 64 14.85 -3.75 -6.31
N ALA A 65 15.19 -4.24 -7.50
CA ALA A 65 15.06 -3.46 -8.74
C ALA A 65 13.58 -3.14 -9.06
N ALA A 66 12.67 -4.10 -8.86
CA ALA A 66 11.24 -3.88 -9.05
C ALA A 66 10.67 -2.85 -8.06
N ASN A 67 11.06 -2.93 -6.79
CA ASN A 67 10.66 -1.96 -5.76
C ASN A 67 11.21 -0.55 -6.05
N ALA A 68 12.47 -0.44 -6.46
CA ALA A 68 13.08 0.84 -6.81
C ALA A 68 12.36 1.50 -8.01
N PHE A 69 12.01 0.71 -9.02
CA PHE A 69 11.23 1.19 -10.17
C PHE A 69 9.83 1.64 -9.74
N TYR A 70 9.14 0.84 -8.93
CA TYR A 70 7.82 1.15 -8.41
C TYR A 70 7.81 2.47 -7.61
N ASN A 71 8.77 2.64 -6.70
CA ASN A 71 8.88 3.86 -5.89
C ASN A 71 9.14 5.11 -6.75
N MET A 72 10.00 4.99 -7.78
CA MET A 72 10.23 6.07 -8.75
C MET A 72 8.97 6.41 -9.54
N SER A 73 8.26 5.41 -10.06
CA SER A 73 7.00 5.63 -10.79
C SER A 73 5.92 6.24 -9.90
N LEU A 74 5.84 5.84 -8.63
CA LEU A 74 4.90 6.40 -7.68
C LEU A 74 5.21 7.87 -7.37
N ALA A 75 6.48 8.21 -7.14
CA ALA A 75 6.89 9.60 -6.93
C ALA A 75 6.57 10.48 -8.15
N HIS A 76 6.74 9.93 -9.36
CA HIS A 76 6.37 10.58 -10.61
C HIS A 76 4.87 10.82 -10.71
N GLU A 77 4.05 9.80 -10.48
CA GLU A 77 2.59 9.90 -10.51
C GLU A 77 2.06 10.93 -9.51
N ILE A 78 2.54 10.92 -8.27
CA ILE A 78 2.18 11.91 -7.24
C ILE A 78 2.55 13.34 -7.66
N THR A 79 3.67 13.50 -8.38
CA THR A 79 4.18 14.79 -8.83
C THR A 79 3.35 15.34 -9.98
N VAL A 80 3.12 14.52 -11.02
CA VAL A 80 2.51 14.91 -12.29
C VAL A 80 0.99 15.00 -12.17
N ASP A 81 0.35 14.01 -11.55
CA ASP A 81 -1.10 13.99 -11.38
C ASP A 81 -1.51 14.66 -10.07
N SER A 82 -2.10 15.86 -10.20
CA SER A 82 -2.64 16.61 -9.06
C SER A 82 -3.81 15.92 -8.35
N GLN A 83 -4.52 15.03 -9.03
CA GLN A 83 -5.66 14.29 -8.50
C GLN A 83 -5.28 12.86 -8.09
N PHE A 84 -3.99 12.49 -8.15
CA PHE A 84 -3.53 11.16 -7.78
C PHE A 84 -4.03 10.77 -6.39
N ARG A 85 -4.63 9.59 -6.33
CA ARG A 85 -5.14 8.94 -5.11
C ARG A 85 -4.87 7.45 -5.21
N LEU A 86 -4.54 6.84 -4.09
CA LEU A 86 -4.55 5.41 -3.94
C LEU A 86 -5.99 4.91 -3.99
N GLU A 87 -6.20 3.88 -4.78
CA GLU A 87 -7.45 3.14 -4.87
C GLU A 87 -7.24 1.74 -4.31
N LYS A 88 -8.27 1.22 -3.63
CA LYS A 88 -8.23 -0.15 -3.15
C LYS A 88 -8.35 -1.08 -4.36
N TYR A 89 -7.40 -1.99 -4.50
CA TYR A 89 -7.54 -3.06 -5.48
C TYR A 89 -8.68 -3.99 -5.06
N GLU A 90 -9.70 -4.08 -5.90
CA GLU A 90 -10.76 -5.06 -5.76
C GLU A 90 -10.69 -6.07 -6.90
N PRO A 91 -10.49 -7.37 -6.60
CA PRO A 91 -10.49 -8.40 -7.62
C PRO A 91 -11.80 -8.37 -8.40
N GLN A 92 -11.72 -8.62 -9.72
CA GLN A 92 -12.91 -8.66 -10.56
C GLN A 92 -13.93 -9.67 -10.02
N GLU A 93 -15.21 -9.28 -10.00
CA GLU A 93 -16.29 -10.15 -9.56
C GLU A 93 -16.24 -11.49 -10.30
N LYS A 94 -16.36 -12.59 -9.56
CA LYS A 94 -16.29 -13.99 -10.06
C LYS A 94 -14.92 -14.43 -10.58
N SER A 95 -13.86 -13.63 -10.39
CA SER A 95 -12.49 -14.14 -10.55
C SER A 95 -12.17 -15.19 -9.49
N LEU A 96 -11.16 -16.04 -9.75
CA LEU A 96 -10.67 -17.00 -8.76
C LEU A 96 -10.21 -16.29 -7.48
N GLU A 97 -9.50 -15.18 -7.64
CA GLU A 97 -9.02 -14.36 -6.51
C GLU A 97 -10.18 -13.83 -5.66
N TYR A 98 -11.24 -13.29 -6.30
CA TYR A 98 -12.45 -12.86 -5.61
C TYR A 98 -13.08 -14.01 -4.80
N CYS A 99 -13.23 -15.18 -5.45
CA CYS A 99 -13.83 -16.35 -4.81
C CYS A 99 -13.02 -16.82 -3.59
N VAL A 100 -11.68 -16.86 -3.70
CA VAL A 100 -10.78 -17.21 -2.60
C VAL A 100 -10.91 -16.21 -1.45
N LYS A 101 -10.85 -14.90 -1.76
CA LYS A 101 -10.97 -13.83 -0.77
C LYS A 101 -12.31 -13.90 -0.01
N GLU A 102 -13.42 -13.99 -0.74
CA GLU A 102 -14.75 -14.04 -0.13
C GLU A 102 -14.95 -15.32 0.71
N THR A 103 -14.47 -16.46 0.21
CA THR A 103 -14.54 -17.74 0.95
C THR A 103 -13.74 -17.67 2.25
N MET A 104 -12.54 -17.10 2.23
CA MET A 104 -11.71 -16.94 3.44
C MET A 104 -12.36 -15.99 4.44
N HIS A 105 -12.84 -14.83 3.99
CA HIS A 105 -13.52 -13.86 4.85
C HIS A 105 -14.76 -14.47 5.49
N ARG A 106 -15.58 -15.18 4.69
CA ARG A 106 -16.75 -15.88 5.19
C ARG A 106 -16.37 -16.94 6.23
N ALA A 107 -15.39 -17.79 5.92
CA ALA A 107 -14.95 -18.84 6.83
C ALA A 107 -14.49 -18.29 8.20
N PHE A 108 -13.83 -17.12 8.21
CA PHE A 108 -13.44 -16.47 9.46
C PHE A 108 -14.65 -16.14 10.35
N TRP A 109 -15.68 -15.51 9.80
CA TRP A 109 -16.89 -15.16 10.54
C TRP A 109 -17.74 -16.38 10.92
N ASP A 110 -17.80 -17.38 10.04
CA ASP A 110 -18.49 -18.65 10.31
C ASP A 110 -17.83 -19.40 11.49
N ILE A 111 -16.49 -19.43 11.56
CA ILE A 111 -15.74 -19.99 12.68
C ILE A 111 -16.03 -19.21 13.96
N LEU A 112 -15.97 -17.87 13.92
CA LEU A 112 -16.20 -17.04 15.10
C LEU A 112 -17.62 -17.23 15.66
N ARG A 113 -18.63 -17.34 14.79
CA ARG A 113 -20.01 -17.63 15.19
C ARG A 113 -20.13 -19.05 15.77
N SER A 114 -19.58 -20.05 15.09
CA SER A 114 -19.61 -21.44 15.58
C SER A 114 -18.92 -21.60 16.94
N SER A 115 -17.82 -20.89 17.20
CA SER A 115 -17.13 -20.92 18.49
C SER A 115 -17.97 -20.36 19.64
N LEU A 116 -18.79 -19.34 19.37
CA LEU A 116 -19.69 -18.75 20.36
C LEU A 116 -20.95 -19.58 20.61
N GLU A 117 -21.35 -20.42 19.66
CA GLU A 117 -22.48 -21.34 19.77
C GLU A 117 -22.12 -22.66 20.49
N CYS A 118 -20.83 -22.94 20.70
CA CYS A 118 -20.36 -24.10 21.46
C CYS A 118 -20.81 -24.06 22.93
N ASP A 119 -20.87 -25.23 23.58
CA ASP A 119 -21.13 -25.36 25.02
C ASP A 119 -19.95 -26.10 25.70
N PRO A 120 -19.08 -25.40 26.48
CA PRO A 120 -19.11 -23.97 26.76
C PRO A 120 -18.61 -23.11 25.57
N PRO A 121 -19.01 -21.83 25.47
CA PRO A 121 -18.59 -20.94 24.40
C PRO A 121 -17.08 -20.65 24.41
N ASP A 122 -16.45 -20.66 23.23
CA ASP A 122 -15.05 -20.28 23.06
C ASP A 122 -14.91 -18.83 22.59
N TYR A 123 -14.36 -17.98 23.46
CA TYR A 123 -14.12 -16.56 23.19
C TYR A 123 -12.71 -16.26 22.66
N GLN A 124 -11.83 -17.24 22.49
CA GLN A 124 -10.49 -17.01 21.95
C GLN A 124 -10.49 -16.34 20.56
N PRO A 125 -11.38 -16.70 19.60
CA PRO A 125 -11.52 -15.97 18.35
C PRO A 125 -11.91 -14.50 18.54
N VAL A 126 -12.76 -14.19 19.53
CA VAL A 126 -13.20 -12.82 19.83
C VAL A 126 -12.05 -11.99 20.41
N LEU A 127 -11.24 -12.54 21.31
CA LEU A 127 -10.07 -11.84 21.84
C LEU A 127 -9.06 -11.48 20.73
N ARG A 128 -8.86 -12.40 19.77
CA ARG A 128 -8.05 -12.12 18.58
C ARG A 128 -8.67 -11.02 17.72
N LEU A 129 -9.97 -11.07 17.47
CA LEU A 129 -10.70 -10.04 16.74
C LEU A 129 -10.51 -8.65 17.35
N LEU A 130 -10.67 -8.52 18.68
CA LEU A 130 -10.48 -7.26 19.40
C LEU A 130 -9.04 -6.77 19.33
N THR A 131 -8.07 -7.70 19.34
CA THR A 131 -6.64 -7.36 19.17
C THR A 131 -6.37 -6.77 17.80
N GLU A 132 -6.91 -7.37 16.73
CA GLU A 132 -6.77 -6.87 15.36
C GLU A 132 -7.44 -5.50 15.19
N VAL A 133 -8.64 -5.30 15.74
CA VAL A 133 -9.32 -4.00 15.74
C VAL A 133 -8.48 -2.94 16.45
N LYS A 134 -7.95 -3.26 17.64
CA LYS A 134 -7.07 -2.38 18.40
C LYS A 134 -5.84 -1.98 17.58
N GLN A 135 -5.18 -2.95 16.95
CA GLN A 135 -4.00 -2.70 16.13
C GLN A 135 -4.33 -1.82 14.92
N SER A 136 -5.43 -2.13 14.22
CA SER A 136 -5.90 -1.34 13.07
C SER A 136 -6.20 0.12 13.46
N LEU A 137 -6.89 0.34 14.59
CA LEU A 137 -7.13 1.68 15.14
C LEU A 137 -5.83 2.40 15.50
N LYS A 138 -4.84 1.71 16.08
CA LYS A 138 -3.52 2.31 16.36
C LYS A 138 -2.78 2.74 15.10
N CYS A 139 -2.90 1.99 14.01
CA CYS A 139 -2.31 2.33 12.72
C CYS A 139 -2.94 3.57 12.07
N LEU A 140 -4.17 3.93 12.45
CA LEU A 140 -4.83 5.17 12.02
C LEU A 140 -4.35 6.41 12.78
N VAL A 141 -3.61 6.24 13.88
CA VAL A 141 -3.14 7.34 14.74
C VAL A 141 -1.70 7.70 14.40
N LEU A 142 -1.46 8.99 14.13
CA LEU A 142 -0.15 9.50 13.78
C LEU A 142 0.87 9.28 14.93
N PRO A 143 2.17 9.13 14.64
CA PRO A 143 3.20 8.85 15.63
C PRO A 143 3.18 9.78 16.85
N ASN A 144 2.94 11.07 16.62
CA ASN A 144 3.01 12.15 17.61
C ASN A 144 1.74 12.27 18.49
N GLN A 145 0.66 11.55 18.19
CA GLN A 145 -0.61 11.64 18.92
C GLN A 145 -0.65 10.64 20.08
N THR A 146 0.18 10.87 21.11
CA THR A 146 0.33 9.96 22.24
C THR A 146 -0.93 9.81 23.08
N THR A 147 -1.70 10.89 23.27
CA THR A 147 -2.96 10.88 24.01
C THR A 147 -3.98 9.92 23.40
N LEU A 148 -4.14 9.95 22.08
CA LEU A 148 -5.09 9.08 21.36
C LEU A 148 -4.69 7.62 21.43
N LYS A 149 -3.38 7.34 21.31
CA LYS A 149 -2.85 5.98 21.49
C LYS A 149 -3.17 5.45 22.88
N THR A 150 -2.98 6.26 23.92
CA THR A 150 -3.33 5.88 25.30
C THR A 150 -4.82 5.61 25.47
N VAL A 151 -5.69 6.42 24.85
CA VAL A 151 -7.15 6.20 24.90
C VAL A 151 -7.52 4.84 24.27
N ILE A 152 -6.94 4.51 23.11
CA ILE A 152 -7.15 3.20 22.45
C ILE A 152 -6.62 2.05 23.32
N GLU A 153 -5.43 2.20 23.90
CA GLU A 153 -4.84 1.17 24.78
C GLU A 153 -5.73 0.87 25.98
N ASN A 154 -6.27 1.91 26.61
CA ASN A 154 -7.08 1.79 27.82
C ASN A 154 -8.49 1.24 27.55
N LEU A 155 -9.15 1.68 26.47
CA LEU A 155 -10.53 1.27 26.16
C LEU A 155 -10.59 -0.14 25.55
N LEU A 156 -9.56 -0.53 24.80
CA LEU A 156 -9.43 -1.88 24.22
C LEU A 156 -8.30 -2.64 24.90
N ASP A 157 -8.37 -2.80 26.22
CA ASP A 157 -7.43 -3.63 26.97
C ASP A 157 -7.83 -5.12 26.90
N ILE A 158 -7.00 -5.90 26.19
CA ILE A 158 -7.23 -7.32 25.94
C ILE A 158 -6.89 -8.16 27.18
N ASP A 159 -6.00 -7.69 28.06
CA ASP A 159 -5.67 -8.40 29.29
C ASP A 159 -6.80 -8.24 30.30
N VAL A 160 -7.44 -7.06 30.35
CA VAL A 160 -8.69 -6.86 31.10
C VAL A 160 -9.81 -7.74 30.54
N ALA A 161 -9.97 -7.80 29.22
CA ALA A 161 -10.95 -8.68 28.57
C ALA A 161 -10.75 -10.16 28.94
N ARG A 162 -9.49 -10.61 28.96
CA ARG A 162 -9.12 -11.99 29.35
C ARG A 162 -9.44 -12.24 30.82
N SER A 163 -9.08 -11.31 31.70
CA SER A 163 -9.32 -11.42 33.14
C SER A 163 -10.82 -11.48 33.44
N GLN A 164 -11.62 -10.63 32.78
CA GLN A 164 -13.07 -10.66 32.88
C GLN A 164 -13.65 -12.00 32.41
N LEU A 165 -13.16 -12.56 31.30
CA LEU A 165 -13.59 -13.86 30.81
C LEU A 165 -13.29 -14.99 31.80
N GLU A 166 -12.13 -14.98 32.46
CA GLU A 166 -11.75 -15.97 33.47
C GLU A 166 -12.65 -15.88 34.72
N GLU A 167 -13.07 -14.68 35.13
CA GLU A 167 -13.91 -14.47 36.31
C GLU A 167 -15.39 -14.75 36.06
N THR A 168 -15.95 -14.26 34.95
CA THR A 168 -17.40 -14.28 34.69
C THR A 168 -17.82 -15.39 33.72
N GLY A 169 -16.88 -15.99 33.00
CA GLY A 169 -17.14 -16.98 31.95
C GLY A 169 -17.77 -16.42 30.67
N HIS A 170 -17.94 -15.10 30.54
CA HIS A 170 -18.56 -14.48 29.37
C HIS A 170 -17.99 -13.10 29.05
N LEU A 171 -18.03 -12.72 27.77
CA LEU A 171 -17.56 -11.42 27.27
C LEU A 171 -18.70 -10.69 26.55
N SER A 172 -18.94 -9.42 26.88
CA SER A 172 -20.00 -8.62 26.24
C SER A 172 -19.49 -7.99 24.94
N LEU A 173 -19.76 -8.66 23.81
CA LEU A 173 -19.40 -8.12 22.49
C LEU A 173 -20.10 -6.79 22.18
N GLU A 174 -21.30 -6.55 22.72
CA GLU A 174 -22.06 -5.32 22.51
C GLU A 174 -21.39 -4.10 23.14
N MET A 175 -20.77 -4.29 24.31
CA MET A 175 -20.00 -3.24 24.97
C MET A 175 -18.77 -2.88 24.13
N TYR A 176 -17.99 -3.88 23.68
CA TYR A 176 -16.84 -3.65 22.81
C TYR A 176 -17.23 -3.05 21.45
N LYS A 177 -18.36 -3.47 20.86
CA LYS A 177 -18.92 -2.85 19.65
C LYS A 177 -19.09 -1.35 19.86
N SER A 178 -19.75 -0.96 20.95
CA SER A 178 -20.01 0.45 21.27
C SER A 178 -18.72 1.25 21.47
N GLU A 179 -17.75 0.70 22.20
CA GLU A 179 -16.44 1.35 22.43
C GLU A 179 -15.66 1.54 21.13
N VAL A 180 -15.60 0.51 20.28
CA VAL A 180 -14.93 0.59 18.97
C VAL A 180 -15.59 1.64 18.08
N LEU A 181 -16.92 1.68 18.01
CA LEU A 181 -17.62 2.69 17.22
C LEU A 181 -17.39 4.11 17.75
N ASN A 182 -17.35 4.29 19.08
CA ASN A 182 -17.02 5.58 19.69
C ASN A 182 -15.60 6.03 19.35
N LEU A 183 -14.62 5.12 19.37
CA LEU A 183 -13.25 5.38 18.94
C LEU A 183 -13.21 5.76 17.45
N MET A 184 -13.85 4.97 16.57
CA MET A 184 -13.91 5.27 15.14
C MET A 184 -14.52 6.65 14.87
N LYS A 185 -15.59 7.00 15.59
CA LYS A 185 -16.26 8.30 15.48
C LYS A 185 -15.35 9.49 15.84
N GLN A 186 -14.42 9.30 16.77
CA GLN A 186 -13.48 10.36 17.17
C GLN A 186 -12.39 10.62 16.13
N PHE A 187 -12.04 9.63 15.30
CA PHE A 187 -10.88 9.71 14.41
C PHE A 187 -11.21 9.62 12.92
N CYS A 188 -12.44 9.27 12.55
CA CYS A 188 -12.83 9.18 11.15
C CYS A 188 -12.93 10.55 10.49
N ALA A 189 -12.74 10.59 9.17
CA ALA A 189 -13.02 11.78 8.39
C ALA A 189 -14.53 12.11 8.42
N PRO A 190 -14.95 13.39 8.34
CA PRO A 190 -16.36 13.76 8.40
C PRO A 190 -17.26 13.07 7.36
N ILE A 191 -16.70 12.66 6.22
CA ILE A 191 -17.43 11.91 5.18
C ILE A 191 -17.87 10.51 5.64
N ARG A 192 -17.16 9.92 6.63
CA ARG A 192 -17.43 8.59 7.18
C ARG A 192 -18.37 8.62 8.39
N ASP A 193 -18.70 9.81 8.88
CA ASP A 193 -19.50 9.98 10.08
C ASP A 193 -20.85 9.27 10.00
N GLN A 194 -21.50 9.31 8.84
CA GLN A 194 -22.77 8.63 8.61
C GLN A 194 -22.61 7.11 8.56
N GLU A 195 -21.52 6.60 7.96
CA GLU A 195 -21.24 5.16 7.92
C GLU A 195 -21.05 4.61 9.35
N VAL A 196 -20.37 5.34 10.23
CA VAL A 196 -20.22 4.94 11.65
C VAL A 196 -21.56 4.89 12.37
N GLU A 197 -22.46 5.86 12.15
CA GLU A 197 -23.80 5.85 12.76
C GLU A 197 -24.68 4.71 12.21
N ASP A 198 -24.50 4.32 10.95
CA ASP A 198 -25.22 3.19 10.36
C ASP A 198 -24.77 1.86 10.97
N LEU A 199 -23.47 1.70 11.29
CA LEU A 199 -22.97 0.53 12.03
C LEU A 199 -23.59 0.37 13.41
N ARG A 200 -23.93 1.49 14.06
CA ARG A 200 -24.55 1.52 15.40
C ARG A 200 -25.95 0.89 15.42
N LYS A 201 -26.62 0.83 14.27
CA LYS A 201 -27.97 0.28 14.10
C LYS A 201 -27.96 -1.24 13.88
N ILE A 202 -26.78 -1.85 13.73
CA ILE A 202 -26.66 -3.30 13.54
C ILE A 202 -26.78 -3.98 14.90
N ASP A 203 -27.81 -4.81 15.06
CA ASP A 203 -28.11 -5.52 16.31
C ASP A 203 -27.10 -6.66 16.58
N ASP A 204 -26.77 -7.46 15.56
CA ASP A 204 -25.81 -8.56 15.71
C ASP A 204 -24.38 -8.02 15.83
N PRO A 205 -23.67 -8.26 16.96
CA PRO A 205 -22.34 -7.69 17.15
C PRO A 205 -21.31 -8.26 16.18
N ILE A 206 -21.46 -9.52 15.74
CA ILE A 206 -20.53 -10.14 14.78
C ILE A 206 -20.65 -9.45 13.42
N ASP A 207 -21.88 -9.26 12.92
CA ASP A 207 -22.13 -8.52 11.68
C ASP A 207 -21.68 -7.06 11.79
N ALA A 208 -21.84 -6.43 12.95
CA ALA A 208 -21.31 -5.09 13.19
C ALA A 208 -19.78 -5.05 13.09
N PHE A 209 -19.07 -5.97 13.75
CA PHE A 209 -17.62 -6.07 13.65
C PHE A 209 -17.15 -6.34 12.21
N ARG A 210 -17.87 -7.17 11.45
CA ARG A 210 -17.59 -7.38 10.02
C ARG A 210 -17.60 -6.08 9.23
N ASN A 211 -18.62 -5.25 9.44
CA ASN A 211 -18.71 -3.96 8.76
C ASN A 211 -17.74 -2.91 9.33
N VAL A 212 -17.37 -3.00 10.61
CA VAL A 212 -16.28 -2.21 11.21
C VAL A 212 -14.97 -2.44 10.45
N PHE A 213 -14.57 -3.68 10.15
CA PHE A 213 -13.34 -3.93 9.37
C PHE A 213 -13.38 -3.30 7.98
N ILE A 214 -14.54 -3.37 7.30
CA ILE A 214 -14.72 -2.72 5.99
C ILE A 214 -14.54 -1.20 6.10
N LEU A 215 -15.07 -0.60 7.17
CA LEU A 215 -14.95 0.84 7.39
C LEU A 215 -13.54 1.23 7.85
N LEU A 216 -12.85 0.41 8.64
CA LEU A 216 -11.44 0.62 8.99
C LEU A 216 -10.55 0.61 7.75
N ASP A 217 -10.75 -0.31 6.80
CA ASP A 217 -10.03 -0.30 5.53
C ASP A 217 -10.22 1.01 4.76
N LYS A 218 -11.45 1.54 4.74
CA LYS A 218 -11.77 2.83 4.13
C LYS A 218 -11.05 3.98 4.85
N MET A 219 -11.05 3.98 6.18
CA MET A 219 -10.34 4.96 6.99
C MET A 219 -8.82 4.93 6.75
N HIS A 220 -8.22 3.74 6.56
CA HIS A 220 -6.80 3.60 6.20
C HIS A 220 -6.51 4.23 4.84
N MET A 221 -7.38 3.99 3.86
CA MET A 221 -7.27 4.61 2.54
C MET A 221 -7.44 6.13 2.61
N ASP A 222 -8.37 6.63 3.43
CA ASP A 222 -8.56 8.06 3.64
C ASP A 222 -7.29 8.70 4.23
N LEU A 223 -6.68 8.07 5.25
CA LEU A 223 -5.43 8.54 5.88
C LEU A 223 -4.25 8.52 4.91
N ALA A 224 -4.10 7.46 4.11
CA ALA A 224 -3.03 7.35 3.13
C ALA A 224 -3.16 8.43 2.05
N ASN A 225 -4.36 8.64 1.51
CA ASN A 225 -4.64 9.68 0.52
C ASN A 225 -4.46 11.09 1.07
N PHE A 226 -4.90 11.33 2.31
CA PHE A 226 -4.64 12.59 3.01
C PHE A 226 -3.13 12.83 3.17
N THR A 227 -2.37 11.80 3.57
CA THR A 227 -0.92 11.91 3.74
C THR A 227 -0.22 12.24 2.41
N ILE A 228 -0.63 11.62 1.31
CA ILE A 228 -0.12 11.95 -0.04
C ILE A 228 -0.41 13.41 -0.38
N GLU A 229 -1.63 13.89 -0.14
CA GLU A 229 -2.00 15.27 -0.42
C GLU A 229 -1.16 16.27 0.38
N GLN A 230 -0.92 15.98 1.67
CA GLN A 230 -0.08 16.80 2.55
C GLN A 230 1.40 16.79 2.14
N MET A 231 1.92 15.64 1.68
CA MET A 231 3.34 15.47 1.33
C MET A 231 3.68 15.88 -0.11
N ARG A 232 2.69 15.92 -1.01
CA ARG A 232 2.83 16.31 -2.42
C ARG A 232 3.69 17.56 -2.67
N PRO A 233 3.53 18.70 -1.96
CA PRO A 233 4.38 19.87 -2.21
C PRO A 233 5.87 19.59 -1.96
N TYR A 234 6.20 18.77 -0.97
CA TYR A 234 7.58 18.39 -0.66
C TYR A 234 8.13 17.40 -1.68
N ILE A 235 7.32 16.42 -2.09
CA ILE A 235 7.67 15.46 -3.15
C ILE A 235 7.98 16.20 -4.45
N ARG A 236 7.13 17.15 -4.85
CA ARG A 236 7.34 17.96 -6.06
C ARG A 236 8.64 18.76 -6.05
N GLN A 237 9.05 19.30 -4.89
CA GLN A 237 10.30 20.05 -4.77
C GLN A 237 11.54 19.19 -5.05
N GLN A 238 11.48 17.89 -4.71
CA GLN A 238 12.61 16.97 -4.83
C GLN A 238 12.51 16.01 -6.02
N ALA A 239 11.35 15.94 -6.68
CA ALA A 239 11.03 14.97 -7.72
C ALA A 239 12.08 14.89 -8.83
N VAL A 240 12.50 16.04 -9.40
CA VAL A 240 13.48 16.07 -10.50
C VAL A 240 14.83 15.46 -10.08
N THR A 241 15.30 15.78 -8.88
CA THR A 241 16.57 15.25 -8.36
C THR A 241 16.46 13.75 -8.09
N TYR A 242 15.35 13.35 -7.47
CA TYR A 242 15.08 11.95 -7.14
C TYR A 242 14.96 11.07 -8.40
N GLU A 243 14.12 11.46 -9.36
CA GLU A 243 13.90 10.73 -10.61
C GLU A 243 15.20 10.60 -11.40
N ARG A 244 16.00 11.67 -11.52
CA ARG A 244 17.30 11.61 -12.21
C ARG A 244 18.27 10.64 -11.54
N ALA A 245 18.39 10.69 -10.22
CA ALA A 245 19.28 9.81 -9.47
C ALA A 245 18.87 8.33 -9.58
N LYS A 246 17.57 8.03 -9.45
CA LYS A 246 17.06 6.66 -9.58
C LYS A 246 17.15 6.15 -11.02
N PHE A 247 16.87 6.99 -12.01
CA PHE A 247 17.03 6.65 -13.41
C PHE A 247 18.48 6.35 -13.78
N ALA A 248 19.45 7.16 -13.30
CA ALA A 248 20.87 6.89 -13.49
C ALA A 248 21.29 5.55 -12.85
N THR A 249 20.84 5.29 -11.62
CA THR A 249 21.11 4.02 -10.93
C THR A 249 20.56 2.82 -11.71
N PHE A 250 19.37 2.98 -12.31
CA PHE A 250 18.74 1.96 -13.14
C PHE A 250 19.53 1.70 -14.44
N LEU A 251 20.00 2.76 -15.12
CA LEU A 251 20.86 2.63 -16.30
C LEU A 251 22.18 1.93 -15.98
N ASP A 252 22.83 2.29 -14.87
CA ASP A 252 24.06 1.63 -14.42
C ASP A 252 23.85 0.14 -14.15
N ALA A 253 22.71 -0.22 -13.55
CA ALA A 253 22.35 -1.62 -13.32
C ALA A 253 22.16 -2.39 -14.65
N GLN A 254 21.45 -1.80 -15.62
CA GLN A 254 21.27 -2.39 -16.95
C GLN A 254 22.60 -2.54 -17.70
N GLN A 255 23.48 -1.54 -17.60
CA GLN A 255 24.80 -1.58 -18.23
C GLN A 255 25.68 -2.70 -17.65
N LYS A 256 25.65 -2.91 -16.33
CA LYS A 256 26.33 -4.07 -15.68
C LYS A 256 25.78 -5.40 -16.20
N LEU A 257 24.48 -5.44 -16.49
CA LEU A 257 23.82 -6.57 -17.14
C LEU A 257 24.07 -6.63 -18.65
N GLY A 258 24.85 -5.72 -19.22
CA GLY A 258 25.20 -5.70 -20.65
C GLY A 258 24.02 -5.35 -21.55
N ILE A 259 22.98 -4.74 -20.98
CA ILE A 259 21.77 -4.31 -21.67
C ILE A 259 21.91 -2.81 -21.91
N ASP A 260 21.80 -2.37 -23.16
CA ASP A 260 21.69 -0.93 -23.47
C ASP A 260 20.25 -0.47 -23.21
N GLY A 261 20.02 0.09 -22.02
CA GLY A 261 18.74 0.63 -21.60
C GLY A 261 18.18 1.75 -22.48
N LEU A 262 19.03 2.39 -23.29
CA LEU A 262 18.67 3.55 -24.10
C LEU A 262 18.65 3.25 -25.60
N ALA A 263 18.80 1.99 -26.03
CA ALA A 263 18.89 1.62 -27.44
C ALA A 263 17.67 2.14 -28.23
N HIS A 264 16.46 1.80 -27.81
CA HIS A 264 15.22 2.23 -28.45
C HIS A 264 15.06 3.76 -28.46
N THR A 265 15.35 4.42 -27.33
CA THR A 265 15.26 5.89 -27.23
C THR A 265 16.24 6.55 -28.19
N ARG A 266 17.46 6.02 -28.32
CA ARG A 266 18.49 6.54 -29.21
C ARG A 266 18.10 6.36 -30.68
N ASP A 267 17.56 5.19 -31.04
CA ASP A 267 17.13 4.93 -32.41
C ASP A 267 15.92 5.78 -32.79
N TRP A 268 14.98 5.97 -31.86
CA TRP A 268 13.86 6.91 -32.06
C TRP A 268 14.34 8.36 -32.27
N ILE A 269 15.31 8.83 -31.48
CA ILE A 269 15.89 10.18 -31.65
C ILE A 269 16.60 10.32 -33.00
N LYS A 270 17.36 9.31 -33.43
CA LYS A 270 18.03 9.30 -34.74
C LYS A 270 17.01 9.35 -35.87
N GLN A 271 15.96 8.54 -35.80
CA GLN A 271 14.91 8.53 -36.80
C GLN A 271 14.21 9.89 -36.91
N ALA A 272 13.83 10.48 -35.77
CA ALA A 272 13.21 11.81 -35.73
C ALA A 272 14.14 12.90 -36.29
N HIS A 273 15.45 12.81 -36.03
CA HIS A 273 16.44 13.70 -36.61
C HIS A 273 16.47 13.56 -38.15
N ASP A 274 16.56 12.34 -38.66
CA ASP A 274 16.68 12.08 -40.10
C ASP A 274 15.42 12.53 -40.87
N ASP A 275 14.24 12.33 -40.29
CA ASP A 275 12.96 12.81 -40.84
C ASP A 275 12.95 14.35 -40.96
N LEU A 276 13.40 15.08 -39.93
CA LEU A 276 13.48 16.54 -39.97
C LEU A 276 14.51 17.06 -41.00
N PHE A 277 15.62 16.34 -41.19
CA PHE A 277 16.63 16.65 -42.20
C PHE A 277 16.16 16.31 -43.64
N HIS A 278 15.30 15.31 -43.81
CA HIS A 278 14.69 15.00 -45.12
C HIS A 278 13.59 16.00 -45.50
N VAL A 279 12.79 16.50 -44.56
CA VAL A 279 11.75 17.51 -44.85
C VAL A 279 12.36 18.86 -45.28
N SER A 280 13.53 19.22 -44.72
CA SER A 280 14.25 20.45 -45.07
C SER A 280 14.99 20.38 -46.41
N SER A 281 15.27 19.19 -46.95
CA SER A 281 15.90 19.02 -48.26
C SER A 281 14.91 18.90 -49.43
N VAL A 282 13.62 18.65 -49.17
CA VAL A 282 12.54 18.55 -50.18
C VAL A 282 11.78 19.87 -50.36
N SER A 283 12.04 20.87 -49.51
CA SER A 283 11.36 22.18 -49.54
C SER A 283 12.12 23.28 -50.31
N CYS A 284 13.04 22.93 -51.21
CA CYS A 284 13.73 23.83 -52.13
C CYS A 284 13.39 23.50 -53.59
#